data_AF-U6D9Z5-F1
#
_entry.id   AF-U6D9Z5-F1
#
_cell.length_a   1.000
_cell.length_b   1.000
_cell.length_c   1.000
_cell.angle_alpha   90.00
_cell.angle_beta   90.00
_cell.angle_gamma   90.00
#
_symmetry.space_group_name_H-M   'P 1'
#
loop_
_entity.id
_entity.type
_entity.pdbx_description
1 polymer ?
#
loop_
_entity_poly.entity_id
_entity_poly.type
_entity_poly.pdbx_seq_one_letter_code
_entity_poly.pdbx_strand_id
1 'polypeptide(L)'
;VSHEVRLAATSALVTWLACVPNDDGKAHYQSNIQFLYRELLVYLDDPEAAVQDAVLEVLKAGSILFPELLVRETEAVVEKHRSPAHCQQLLRYLQALPLAQ
;
A
#
# COMPACT_ATOMS: atom_id res chain seq x y z
N VAL A 1 -11.52 6.40 14.56
CA VAL A 1 -11.92 7.08 13.29
C VAL A 1 -13.14 6.35 12.74
N SER A 2 -14.12 7.04 12.16
CA SER A 2 -15.28 6.37 11.55
C SER A 2 -14.85 5.49 10.36
N HIS A 3 -15.56 4.39 10.11
CA HIS A 3 -15.36 3.53 8.94
C HIS A 3 -15.43 4.35 7.63
N GLU A 4 -16.45 5.21 7.51
CA GLU A 4 -16.66 6.07 6.33
C GLU A 4 -15.48 7.02 6.09
N VAL A 5 -14.89 7.56 7.17
CA VAL A 5 -13.73 8.44 7.07
C VAL A 5 -12.50 7.67 6.57
N ARG A 6 -12.32 6.41 6.99
CA ARG A 6 -11.22 5.57 6.50
C ARG A 6 -11.38 5.26 5.01
N LEU A 7 -12.60 4.92 4.56
CA LEU A 7 -12.88 4.68 3.15
C LEU A 7 -12.72 5.95 2.27
N ALA A 8 -13.14 7.10 2.78
CA ALA A 8 -12.92 8.37 2.09
C ALA A 8 -11.42 8.69 1.98
N ALA A 9 -10.65 8.44 3.05
CA ALA A 9 -9.21 8.63 3.06
C ALA A 9 -8.50 7.71 2.06
N THR A 10 -8.85 6.42 1.99
CA THR A 10 -8.26 5.50 1.00
C THR A 10 -8.54 5.96 -0.42
N SER A 11 -9.75 6.44 -0.71
CA SER A 11 -10.13 6.94 -2.03
C SER A 11 -9.33 8.19 -2.42
N ALA A 12 -9.16 9.12 -1.46
CA ALA A 12 -8.32 10.30 -1.66
C ALA A 12 -6.84 9.94 -1.87
N LEU A 13 -6.32 8.95 -1.16
CA LEU A 13 -4.94 8.49 -1.29
C LEU A 13 -4.65 7.87 -2.66
N VAL A 14 -5.57 7.08 -3.22
CA VAL A 14 -5.44 6.59 -4.61
C VAL A 14 -5.31 7.75 -5.59
N THR A 15 -6.16 8.77 -5.43
CA THR A 15 -6.13 9.96 -6.29
C THR A 15 -4.83 10.73 -6.14
N TRP A 16 -4.34 10.91 -4.91
CA TRP A 16 -3.08 11.60 -4.64
C TRP A 16 -1.87 10.83 -5.17
N LEU A 17 -1.82 9.50 -5.00
CA LEU A 17 -0.74 8.65 -5.51
C LEU A 17 -0.63 8.74 -7.03
N ALA A 18 -1.75 8.81 -7.75
CA ALA A 18 -1.77 8.98 -9.20
C ALA A 18 -1.18 10.33 -9.68
N CYS A 19 -1.09 11.33 -8.79
CA CYS A 19 -0.48 12.62 -9.07
C CYS A 19 1.03 12.66 -8.80
N VAL A 20 1.59 11.64 -8.14
CA VAL A 20 3.04 11.58 -7.89
C VAL A 20 3.75 11.26 -9.21
N PRO A 21 4.75 12.06 -9.63
CA PRO A 21 5.51 11.75 -10.83
C PRO A 21 6.09 10.35 -10.76
N ASN A 22 5.98 9.57 -11.84
CA ASN A 22 6.60 8.26 -11.95
C ASN A 22 7.80 8.30 -12.91
N ASP A 23 8.55 9.39 -12.83
CA ASP A 23 9.83 9.61 -13.50
C ASP A 23 10.95 9.69 -12.44
N ASP A 24 12.14 10.12 -12.82
CA ASP A 24 13.28 10.27 -11.90
C ASP A 24 12.96 11.21 -10.71
N GLY A 25 11.99 12.11 -10.86
CA GLY A 25 11.51 13.00 -9.80
C GLY A 25 10.81 12.27 -8.66
N LYS A 26 10.39 11.01 -8.85
CA LYS A 26 9.73 10.21 -7.80
C LYS A 26 10.64 10.00 -6.59
N ALA A 27 11.96 9.96 -6.77
CA ALA A 27 12.93 9.76 -5.70
C ALA A 27 12.79 10.76 -4.55
N HIS A 28 12.37 12.01 -4.84
CA HIS A 28 12.11 13.03 -3.81
C HIS A 28 10.98 12.66 -2.86
N TYR A 29 10.07 11.77 -3.29
CA TYR A 29 8.94 11.31 -2.50
C TYR A 29 9.21 9.98 -1.79
N GLN A 30 10.36 9.32 -2.02
CA GLN A 30 10.60 7.96 -1.53
C GLN A 30 10.36 7.81 -0.02
N SER A 31 10.91 8.69 0.82
CA SER A 31 10.70 8.61 2.28
C SER A 31 9.24 8.84 2.68
N ASN A 32 8.53 9.74 1.98
CA ASN A 32 7.12 10.01 2.24
C ASN A 32 6.24 8.82 1.82
N ILE A 33 6.54 8.20 0.68
CA ILE A 33 5.84 7.02 0.20
C ILE A 33 6.15 5.80 1.07
N GLN A 34 7.40 5.63 1.52
CA GLN A 34 7.75 4.58 2.48
C GLN A 34 6.96 4.70 3.78
N PHE A 35 6.89 5.93 4.31
CA PHE A 35 6.09 6.21 5.50
C PHE A 35 4.63 5.86 5.27
N LEU A 36 4.05 6.31 4.15
CA LEU A 36 2.67 6.02 3.80
C LEU A 36 2.40 4.50 3.66
N TYR A 37 3.29 3.75 3.02
CA TYR A 37 3.17 2.29 2.92
C TYR A 37 3.13 1.64 4.30
N ARG A 38 4.03 2.02 5.21
CA ARG A 38 4.04 1.48 6.57
C ARG A 38 2.74 1.76 7.32
N GLU A 39 2.23 2.97 7.22
CA GLU A 39 0.96 3.36 7.85
C GLU A 39 -0.20 2.56 7.25
N LEU A 40 -0.29 2.46 5.92
CA LEU A 40 -1.35 1.71 5.24
C LEU A 40 -1.30 0.22 5.53
N LEU A 41 -0.11 -0.38 5.63
CA LEU A 41 0.04 -1.79 5.95
C LEU A 41 -0.65 -2.15 7.27
N VAL A 42 -0.61 -1.29 8.29
CA VAL A 42 -1.33 -1.51 9.56
C VAL A 42 -2.85 -1.69 9.33
N TYR A 43 -3.43 -0.99 8.36
CA TYR A 43 -4.86 -1.06 8.06
C TYR A 43 -5.26 -2.27 7.20
N LEU A 44 -4.32 -3.10 6.74
CA LEU A 44 -4.68 -4.44 6.24
C LEU A 44 -5.22 -5.35 7.35
N ASP A 45 -5.03 -4.95 8.61
CA ASP A 45 -5.55 -5.62 9.80
C ASP A 45 -6.74 -4.88 10.46
N ASP A 46 -7.34 -3.92 9.74
CA ASP A 46 -8.50 -3.16 10.23
C ASP A 46 -9.66 -4.10 10.62
N PRO A 47 -10.44 -3.83 11.68
CA PRO A 47 -11.59 -4.67 12.04
C PRO A 47 -12.67 -4.74 10.94
N GLU A 48 -12.75 -3.75 10.06
CA GLU A 48 -13.72 -3.70 8.97
C GLU A 48 -13.14 -4.24 7.66
N ALA A 49 -13.67 -5.35 7.15
CA ALA A 49 -13.18 -5.99 5.93
C ALA A 49 -13.16 -5.04 4.71
N ALA A 50 -14.18 -4.19 4.58
CA ALA A 50 -14.23 -3.20 3.50
C ALA A 50 -13.07 -2.18 3.56
N VAL A 51 -12.53 -1.88 4.75
CA VAL A 51 -11.34 -1.04 4.88
C VAL A 51 -10.09 -1.82 4.48
N GLN A 52 -9.97 -3.08 4.91
CA GLN A 52 -8.84 -3.94 4.52
C GLN A 52 -8.74 -4.04 2.99
N ASP A 53 -9.87 -4.28 2.32
CA ASP A 53 -9.93 -4.39 0.86
C ASP A 53 -9.60 -3.06 0.19
N ALA A 54 -10.16 -1.94 0.67
CA ALA A 54 -9.85 -0.62 0.13
C ALA A 54 -8.37 -0.24 0.27
N VAL A 55 -7.76 -0.55 1.41
CA VAL A 55 -6.34 -0.32 1.67
C VAL A 55 -5.47 -1.21 0.79
N LEU A 56 -5.84 -2.47 0.59
CA LEU A 56 -5.15 -3.35 -0.33
C LEU A 56 -5.12 -2.78 -1.75
N GLU A 57 -6.25 -2.24 -2.23
CA GLU A 57 -6.30 -1.60 -3.55
C GLU A 57 -5.46 -0.32 -3.61
N VAL A 58 -5.38 0.46 -2.53
CA VAL A 58 -4.47 1.63 -2.45
C VAL A 58 -3.01 1.21 -2.57
N LEU A 59 -2.60 0.16 -1.84
CA LEU A 59 -1.23 -0.35 -1.88
C LEU A 59 -0.87 -0.90 -3.26
N LYS A 60 -1.79 -1.61 -3.93
CA LYS A 60 -1.61 -2.06 -5.31
C LYS A 60 -1.47 -0.88 -6.28
N ALA A 61 -2.36 0.11 -6.20
CA ALA A 61 -2.29 1.29 -7.06
C ALA A 61 -0.99 2.09 -6.86
N GLY A 62 -0.56 2.24 -5.61
CA GLY A 62 0.68 2.93 -5.26
C GLY A 62 1.95 2.14 -5.60
N SER A 63 1.87 0.83 -5.81
CA SER A 63 3.05 -0.04 -6.01
C SER A 63 3.91 0.34 -7.22
N ILE A 64 3.33 1.02 -8.21
CA ILE A 64 4.03 1.50 -9.41
C ILE A 64 5.19 2.47 -9.08
N LEU A 65 5.11 3.18 -7.95
CA LEU A 65 6.12 4.15 -7.54
C LEU A 65 7.38 3.47 -7.04
N PHE A 66 7.26 2.58 -6.04
CA PHE A 66 8.38 1.90 -5.40
C PHE A 66 8.01 0.46 -5.02
N PRO A 67 7.93 -0.48 -6.00
CA PRO A 67 7.44 -1.83 -5.76
C PRO A 67 8.36 -2.63 -4.83
N GLU A 68 9.68 -2.51 -4.97
CA GLU A 68 10.66 -3.23 -4.12
C GLU A 68 10.60 -2.75 -2.67
N LEU A 69 10.35 -1.45 -2.49
CA LEU A 69 10.16 -0.86 -1.17
C LEU A 69 8.89 -1.44 -0.52
N LEU A 70 7.79 -1.51 -1.26
CA LEU A 70 6.54 -2.06 -0.74
C LEU A 70 6.65 -3.55 -0.40
N VAL A 71 7.38 -4.34 -1.19
CA VAL A 71 7.70 -5.75 -0.86
C VAL A 71 8.40 -5.83 0.49
N ARG A 72 9.49 -5.09 0.67
CA ARG A 72 10.29 -5.11 1.91
C ARG A 72 9.47 -4.72 3.14
N GLU A 73 8.66 -3.66 3.04
CA GLU A 73 7.83 -3.22 4.15
C GLU A 73 6.72 -4.23 4.47
N THR A 74 6.14 -4.88 3.45
CA THR A 74 5.10 -5.91 3.64
C THR A 74 5.68 -7.16 4.31
N GLU A 75 6.86 -7.63 3.88
CA GLU A 75 7.57 -8.76 4.50
C GLU A 75 7.92 -8.47 5.96
N ALA A 76 8.24 -7.23 6.31
CA ALA A 76 8.59 -6.84 7.67
C ALA A 76 7.40 -6.87 8.66
N VAL A 77 6.17 -6.92 8.17
CA VAL A 77 4.95 -6.85 8.99
C VAL A 77 4.01 -8.05 8.85
N VAL A 78 4.13 -8.88 7.80
CA VAL A 78 3.20 -10.00 7.53
C VAL A 78 2.98 -10.92 8.74
N GLU A 79 4.03 -11.27 9.47
CA GLU A 79 3.95 -12.15 10.66
C GLU A 79 3.46 -11.43 11.93
N LYS A 80 3.32 -10.10 11.88
CA LYS A 80 2.81 -9.27 13.00
C LYS A 80 1.30 -9.06 12.91
N HIS A 81 0.71 -9.38 11.76
CA HIS A 81 -0.71 -9.23 11.53
C HIS A 81 -1.51 -10.34 12.22
N ARG A 82 -2.75 -10.02 12.63
CA ARG A 82 -3.72 -11.01 13.12
C ARG A 82 -4.00 -12.07 12.06
N SER A 83 -4.04 -11.65 10.79
CA SER A 83 -4.17 -12.54 9.64
C SER A 83 -3.17 -12.15 8.56
N PRO A 84 -2.33 -13.07 8.08
CA PRO A 84 -1.36 -12.75 7.02
C PRO A 84 -2.00 -12.66 5.63
N ALA A 85 -3.30 -12.97 5.48
CA ALA A 85 -3.94 -13.20 4.19
C ALA A 85 -3.82 -12.02 3.21
N HIS A 86 -4.15 -10.79 3.66
CA HIS A 86 -4.08 -9.59 2.82
C HIS A 86 -2.63 -9.20 2.49
N CYS A 87 -1.71 -9.33 3.44
CA CYS A 87 -0.27 -9.13 3.20
C CYS A 87 0.27 -10.13 2.17
N GLN A 88 -0.09 -11.41 2.27
CA GLN A 88 0.29 -12.43 1.29
C GLN A 88 -0.35 -12.19 -0.08
N GLN A 89 -1.59 -11.69 -0.11
CA GLN A 89 -2.24 -11.28 -1.36
C GLN A 89 -1.52 -10.12 -2.02
N LEU A 90 -1.08 -9.13 -1.25
CA LEU A 90 -0.27 -8.02 -1.73
C LEU A 90 1.07 -8.52 -2.28
N LEU A 91 1.79 -9.37 -1.54
CA LEU A 91 3.07 -9.93 -1.99
C LEU A 91 2.94 -10.70 -3.30
N ARG A 92 1.90 -11.55 -3.44
CA ARG A 92 1.63 -12.26 -4.70
C ARG A 92 1.37 -11.30 -5.86
N TYR A 93 0.65 -10.22 -5.62
CA TYR A 93 0.42 -9.19 -6.63
C TYR A 93 1.75 -8.53 -7.05
N LEU A 94 2.57 -8.11 -6.09
CA LEU A 94 3.85 -7.44 -6.35
C LEU A 94 4.84 -8.35 -7.10
N GLN A 95 4.88 -9.64 -6.76
CA GLN A 95 5.72 -10.63 -7.44
C GLN A 95 5.28 -10.91 -8.89
N ALA A 96 4.00 -10.67 -9.20
CA ALA A 96 3.45 -10.81 -10.54
C ALA A 96 3.62 -9.55 -11.40
N LEU A 97 4.07 -8.43 -10.81
CA LEU A 97 4.38 -7.24 -11.59
C LEU A 97 5.58 -7.52 -12.50
N PRO A 98 5.57 -6.99 -13.73
CA PRO A 98 6.77 -7.00 -14.57
C PRO A 98 7.89 -6.30 -13.79
N LEU A 99 9.07 -6.93 -13.72
CA LEU A 99 10.27 -6.22 -13.25
C LEU A 99 10.42 -4.98 -14.12
N ALA A 100 10.27 -3.80 -13.52
CA ALA A 100 10.56 -2.56 -14.20
C ALA A 100 12.05 -2.62 -14.62
N GLN A 101 12.29 -2.70 -15.94
CA GLN A 101 13.63 -2.65 -16.51
C GLN A 101 14.21 -1.25 -16.39
#